data_AF-A0A7W4Z0P5-F1
#
_entry.id   AF-A0A7W4Z0P5-F1
#
_cell.length_a   1.000
_cell.length_b   1.000
_cell.length_c   1.000
_cell.angle_alpha   90.00
_cell.angle_beta   90.00
_cell.angle_gamma   90.00
#
_symmetry.space_group_name_H-M   'P 1'
#
loop_
_entity.id
_entity.type
_entity.pdbx_description
1 polymer ?
#
loop_
_entity_poly.entity_id
_entity_poly.type
_entity_poly.pdbx_seq_one_letter_code
_entity_poly.pdbx_strand_id
1 'polypeptide(L)'
;MLIAIIVVVIVVALIGFVVVGFNKLRTTDIGAQEALGGIDVQLTRRADLIPNLVETVKGYAAHEKGVLEEVTAARAGVQAAAKGDDPEAKAAADAALTQALVRVDAVAEAYPDLKANQNFLELQRQLADTENQISFARQYYNDAVATLNKLTQTIPWMFLTGIANVHQRRFYDAPDGQEQAPTVSF
;
A
#
# COMPACT_ATOMS: atom_id res chain seq x y z
N MET A 1 -4.28 4.80 57.98
CA MET A 1 -2.98 4.94 57.29
C MET A 1 -2.78 3.88 56.21
N LEU A 2 -2.88 2.58 56.53
CA LEU A 2 -2.71 1.49 55.55
C LEU A 2 -3.68 1.57 54.35
N ILE A 3 -4.98 1.81 54.59
CA ILE A 3 -5.99 1.94 53.52
C ILE A 3 -5.64 3.11 52.58
N ALA A 4 -5.22 4.25 53.12
CA ALA A 4 -4.83 5.42 52.31
C ALA A 4 -3.61 5.11 51.44
N ILE A 5 -2.62 4.39 51.98
CA ILE A 5 -1.44 3.95 51.22
C ILE A 5 -1.86 3.01 50.08
N ILE A 6 -2.73 2.03 50.35
CA ILE A 6 -3.25 1.10 49.34
C ILE A 6 -3.97 1.86 48.22
N VAL A 7 -4.83 2.82 48.56
CA VAL A 7 -5.55 3.64 47.58
C VAL A 7 -4.57 4.42 46.69
N VAL A 8 -3.56 5.06 47.27
CA VAL A 8 -2.54 5.80 46.51
C VAL A 8 -1.77 4.88 45.58
N VAL A 9 -1.35 3.70 46.05
CA VAL A 9 -0.64 2.71 45.22
C VAL A 9 -1.49 2.26 44.03
N ILE A 10 -2.78 1.98 44.26
CA ILE A 10 -3.71 1.59 43.18
C ILE A 10 -3.87 2.71 42.16
N VAL A 11 -4.03 3.96 42.61
CA VAL A 11 -4.17 5.12 41.73
C VAL A 11 -2.91 5.32 40.89
N VAL A 12 -1.71 5.22 41.49
CA VAL A 12 -0.45 5.32 40.77
C VAL A 12 -0.30 4.19 39.74
N ALA A 13 -0.67 2.96 40.10
CA ALA A 13 -0.64 1.82 39.19
C ALA A 13 -1.61 2.02 38.00
N LEU A 14 -2.82 2.53 38.25
CA LEU A 14 -3.80 2.83 37.19
C LEU A 14 -3.31 3.93 36.25
N ILE A 15 -2.72 5.01 36.79
CA ILE A 15 -2.15 6.08 35.96
C ILE A 15 -1.01 5.53 35.09
N GLY A 16 -0.10 4.75 35.69
CA GLY A 16 0.99 4.10 34.96
C GLY A 16 0.48 3.20 33.84
N PHE A 17 -0.56 2.41 34.12
CA PHE A 17 -1.21 1.56 33.13
C PHE A 17 -1.79 2.35 31.95
N VAL A 18 -2.52 3.44 32.22
CA VAL A 18 -3.09 4.31 31.18
C VAL A 18 -1.99 4.93 30.31
N VAL A 19 -0.92 5.45 30.91
CA VAL A 19 0.20 6.07 30.17
C VAL A 19 0.87 5.06 29.24
N VAL A 20 1.17 3.86 29.72
CA VAL A 20 1.79 2.80 28.92
C VAL A 20 0.88 2.38 27.76
N GLY A 21 -0.41 2.16 28.03
CA GLY A 21 -1.34 1.72 27.01
C GLY A 21 -1.65 2.78 25.96
N PHE A 22 -1.77 4.04 26.36
CA PHE A 22 -1.94 5.17 25.46
C PHE A 22 -0.77 5.28 24.48
N ASN A 23 0.46 5.29 25.00
CA ASN A 23 1.65 5.36 24.17
C ASN A 23 1.76 4.15 23.25
N LYS A 24 1.49 2.95 23.76
CA LYS A 24 1.55 1.72 22.96
C LYS A 24 0.59 1.76 21.77
N LEU A 25 -0.68 2.12 21.99
CA LEU A 25 -1.69 2.24 20.93
C LEU A 25 -1.29 3.32 19.91
N ARG A 26 -0.86 4.49 20.37
CA ARG A 26 -0.42 5.59 19.48
C ARG A 26 0.81 5.23 18.67
N THR A 27 1.81 4.59 19.27
CA THR A 27 3.02 4.16 18.55
C THR A 27 2.67 3.16 17.46
N THR A 28 1.78 2.19 17.71
CA THR A 28 1.37 1.24 16.66
C THR A 28 0.51 1.88 15.58
N ASP A 29 -0.32 2.88 15.93
CA ASP A 29 -1.14 3.61 14.97
C ASP A 29 -0.27 4.46 14.02
N ILE A 30 0.72 5.17 14.57
CA ILE A 30 1.73 5.91 13.81
C ILE A 30 2.52 4.96 12.92
N GLY A 31 2.97 3.82 13.44
CA GLY A 31 3.70 2.83 12.64
C GLY A 31 2.91 2.30 11.44
N ALA A 32 1.60 2.06 11.60
CA ALA A 32 0.74 1.69 10.48
C ALA A 32 0.58 2.85 9.46
N GLN A 33 0.54 4.11 9.91
CA GLN A 33 0.50 5.26 9.02
C GLN A 33 1.82 5.46 8.25
N GLU A 34 2.96 5.31 8.92
CA GLU A 34 4.28 5.35 8.29
C GLU A 34 4.44 4.24 7.25
N ALA A 35 3.96 3.03 7.56
CA ALA A 35 3.97 1.92 6.60
C ALA A 35 3.12 2.21 5.36
N LEU A 36 1.96 2.87 5.52
CA LEU A 36 1.13 3.31 4.39
C LEU A 36 1.86 4.35 3.53
N GLY A 37 2.54 5.31 4.17
CA GLY A 37 3.39 6.28 3.47
C GLY A 37 4.52 5.62 2.68
N GLY A 38 5.04 4.48 3.15
CA GLY A 38 5.99 3.66 2.41
C GLY A 38 5.42 3.15 1.08
N ILE A 39 4.14 2.76 1.04
CA ILE A 39 3.45 2.39 -0.20
C ILE A 39 3.33 3.60 -1.13
N ASP A 40 2.99 4.77 -0.60
CA ASP A 40 2.81 6.00 -1.38
C ASP A 40 4.07 6.42 -2.14
N VAL A 41 5.23 6.26 -1.49
CA VAL A 41 6.53 6.51 -2.12
C VAL A 41 6.71 5.61 -3.34
N GLN A 42 6.39 4.32 -3.24
CA GLN A 42 6.60 3.37 -4.33
C GLN A 42 5.57 3.54 -5.46
N LEU A 43 4.31 3.81 -5.11
CA LEU A 43 3.27 4.16 -6.09
C LEU A 43 3.64 5.41 -6.89
N THR A 44 4.14 6.45 -6.20
CA THR A 44 4.59 7.68 -6.85
C THR A 44 5.77 7.41 -7.77
N ARG A 45 6.78 6.67 -7.29
CA ARG A 45 7.95 6.29 -8.10
C ARG A 45 7.55 5.53 -9.36
N ARG A 46 6.64 4.56 -9.25
CA ARG A 46 6.13 3.80 -10.40
C ARG A 46 5.39 4.71 -11.38
N ALA A 47 4.55 5.61 -10.89
CA ALA A 47 3.83 6.60 -11.71
C ALA A 47 4.77 7.60 -12.41
N ASP A 48 5.92 7.92 -11.81
CA ASP A 48 6.91 8.85 -12.38
C ASP A 48 7.73 8.24 -13.54
N LEU A 49 7.77 6.92 -13.65
CA LEU A 49 8.40 6.22 -14.79
C LEU A 49 7.51 6.21 -16.04
N ILE A 50 6.20 6.34 -15.86
CA ILE A 50 5.21 6.21 -16.95
C ILE A 50 5.39 7.23 -18.09
N PRO A 51 5.69 8.52 -17.85
CA PRO A 51 5.91 9.47 -18.95
C PRO A 51 7.05 9.04 -19.87
N ASN A 52 8.16 8.55 -19.31
CA ASN A 52 9.30 8.06 -20.10
C ASN A 52 8.93 6.79 -20.90
N LEU A 53 8.12 5.90 -20.30
CA LEU A 53 7.59 4.73 -21.00
C LEU A 53 6.72 5.15 -22.18
N VAL A 54 5.78 6.07 -21.95
CA VAL A 54 4.85 6.58 -22.97
C VAL A 54 5.62 7.23 -24.12
N GLU A 55 6.61 8.08 -23.85
CA GLU A 55 7.42 8.71 -24.91
C GLU A 55 8.24 7.68 -25.69
N THR A 56 8.79 6.67 -25.01
CA THR A 56 9.52 5.57 -25.67
C THR A 56 8.59 4.78 -26.60
N VAL A 57 7.40 4.39 -26.12
CA VAL A 57 6.43 3.63 -26.93
C VAL A 57 5.91 4.46 -28.11
N LYS A 58 5.62 5.77 -27.91
CA LYS A 58 5.20 6.67 -28.99
C LYS A 58 6.19 6.74 -30.15
N GLY A 59 7.49 6.64 -29.89
CA GLY A 59 8.53 6.65 -30.92
C GLY A 59 8.42 5.50 -31.93
N TYR A 60 7.80 4.39 -31.54
CA TYR A 60 7.68 3.17 -32.37
C TYR A 60 6.23 2.82 -32.73
N ALA A 61 5.29 3.07 -31.82
CA ALA A 61 3.89 2.65 -31.89
C ALA A 61 2.92 3.83 -31.75
N ALA A 62 3.14 4.92 -32.48
CA ALA A 62 2.32 6.15 -32.40
C ALA A 62 0.83 5.95 -32.72
N HIS A 63 0.47 4.84 -33.39
CA HIS A 63 -0.91 4.49 -33.71
C HIS A 63 -1.68 3.89 -32.52
N GLU A 64 -0.98 3.44 -31.47
CA GLU A 64 -1.56 2.83 -30.26
C GLU A 64 -2.04 3.86 -29.23
N LYS A 65 -2.78 4.87 -29.70
CA LYS A 65 -3.22 5.99 -28.86
C LYS A 65 -4.10 5.55 -27.69
N GLY A 66 -5.01 4.59 -27.92
CA GLY A 66 -5.91 4.09 -26.87
C GLY A 66 -5.14 3.49 -25.69
N VAL A 67 -4.12 2.68 -25.96
CA VAL A 67 -3.28 2.07 -24.90
C VAL A 67 -2.50 3.14 -24.13
N LEU A 68 -1.95 4.14 -24.83
CA LEU A 68 -1.20 5.24 -24.20
C LEU A 68 -2.10 6.15 -23.36
N GLU A 69 -3.34 6.39 -23.79
CA GLU A 69 -4.36 7.13 -23.03
C GLU A 69 -4.76 6.35 -21.76
N GLU A 70 -4.98 5.04 -21.86
CA GLU A 70 -5.29 4.19 -20.70
C GLU A 70 -4.17 4.20 -19.66
N VAL A 71 -2.91 4.05 -20.08
CA VAL A 71 -1.75 4.12 -19.16
C VAL A 71 -1.62 5.49 -18.52
N THR A 72 -1.88 6.56 -19.27
CA THR A 72 -1.81 7.93 -18.75
C THR A 72 -2.93 8.19 -17.73
N ALA A 73 -4.14 7.69 -17.99
CA ALA A 73 -5.26 7.76 -17.07
C ALA A 73 -4.99 6.94 -15.80
N ALA A 74 -4.47 5.72 -15.93
CA ALA A 74 -4.12 4.88 -14.78
C ALA A 74 -3.04 5.54 -13.91
N ARG A 75 -2.01 6.15 -14.52
CA ARG A 75 -1.01 6.96 -13.82
C ARG A 75 -1.65 8.08 -13.00
N ALA A 76 -2.59 8.82 -13.60
CA ALA A 76 -3.30 9.89 -12.89
C ALA A 76 -4.12 9.36 -11.70
N GLY A 77 -4.74 8.18 -11.86
CA GLY A 77 -5.43 7.48 -10.79
C GLY A 77 -4.51 7.12 -9.63
N VAL A 78 -3.33 6.57 -9.90
CA VAL A 78 -2.31 6.27 -8.87
C VAL A 78 -1.86 7.53 -8.16
N GLN A 79 -1.58 8.62 -8.88
CA GLN A 79 -1.18 9.89 -8.25
C GLN A 79 -2.28 10.53 -7.39
N ALA A 80 -3.55 10.33 -7.75
CA ALA A 80 -4.67 10.77 -6.94
C ALA A 80 -4.81 9.92 -5.67
N ALA A 81 -4.75 8.60 -5.80
CA ALA A 81 -4.87 7.66 -4.68
C ALA A 81 -3.70 7.78 -3.68
N ALA A 82 -2.48 8.03 -4.17
CA ALA A 82 -1.29 8.23 -3.33
C ALA A 82 -1.42 9.43 -2.36
N LYS A 83 -2.34 10.38 -2.62
CA LYS A 83 -2.58 11.54 -1.74
C LYS A 83 -3.59 11.30 -0.62
N GLY A 84 -4.44 10.27 -0.75
CA GLY A 84 -5.43 9.91 0.27
C GLY A 84 -4.85 8.98 1.32
N ASP A 85 -5.62 8.68 2.37
CA ASP A 85 -5.23 7.69 3.41
C ASP A 85 -5.96 6.34 3.23
N ASP A 86 -6.64 6.14 2.12
CA ASP A 86 -7.46 4.94 1.85
C ASP A 86 -6.62 3.82 1.18
N PRO A 87 -6.34 2.71 1.88
CA PRO A 87 -5.56 1.60 1.34
C PRO A 87 -6.26 0.90 0.16
N GLU A 88 -7.58 0.81 0.17
CA GLU A 88 -8.36 0.13 -0.88
C GLU A 88 -8.30 0.93 -2.18
N ALA A 89 -8.45 2.26 -2.09
CA ALA A 89 -8.31 3.16 -3.24
C ALA A 89 -6.91 3.08 -3.85
N LYS A 90 -5.87 2.99 -3.01
CA LYS A 90 -4.48 2.80 -3.46
C LYS A 90 -4.29 1.45 -4.14
N ALA A 91 -4.88 0.38 -3.60
CA ALA A 91 -4.84 -0.97 -4.19
C ALA A 91 -5.51 -1.02 -5.56
N ALA A 92 -6.72 -0.46 -5.67
CA ALA A 92 -7.46 -0.41 -6.93
C ALA A 92 -6.71 0.39 -8.00
N ALA A 93 -6.13 1.54 -7.64
CA ALA A 93 -5.37 2.36 -8.58
C ALA A 93 -4.10 1.65 -9.09
N ASP A 94 -3.37 0.96 -8.21
CA ASP A 94 -2.18 0.20 -8.59
C ASP A 94 -2.51 -1.01 -9.46
N ALA A 95 -3.61 -1.71 -9.16
CA ALA A 95 -4.11 -2.81 -10.00
C ALA A 95 -4.48 -2.32 -11.41
N ALA A 96 -5.15 -1.16 -11.52
CA ALA A 96 -5.47 -0.55 -12.80
C ALA A 96 -4.21 -0.16 -13.59
N LEU A 97 -3.18 0.38 -12.93
CA LEU A 97 -1.90 0.68 -13.58
C LEU A 97 -1.20 -0.60 -14.05
N THR A 98 -1.16 -1.64 -13.23
CA THR A 98 -0.59 -2.94 -13.60
C THR A 98 -1.29 -3.51 -14.83
N GLN A 99 -2.63 -3.46 -14.88
CA GLN A 99 -3.39 -3.92 -16.03
C GLN A 99 -3.09 -3.11 -17.29
N ALA A 100 -2.95 -1.78 -17.17
CA ALA A 100 -2.59 -0.92 -18.30
C ALA A 100 -1.17 -1.23 -18.82
N LEU A 101 -0.22 -1.51 -17.94
CA LEU A 101 1.14 -1.92 -18.31
C LEU A 101 1.16 -3.26 -19.08
N VAL A 102 0.33 -4.24 -18.69
CA VAL A 102 0.19 -5.50 -19.44
C VAL A 102 -0.25 -5.26 -20.89
N ARG A 103 -1.10 -4.24 -21.14
CA ARG A 103 -1.47 -3.86 -22.51
C ARG A 103 -0.32 -3.23 -23.28
N VAL A 104 0.54 -2.45 -22.62
CA VAL A 104 1.76 -1.91 -23.23
C VAL A 104 2.71 -3.03 -23.63
N ASP A 105 2.84 -4.08 -22.81
CA ASP A 105 3.64 -5.26 -23.16
C ASP A 105 3.07 -5.99 -24.37
N ALA A 106 1.74 -6.14 -24.44
CA ALA A 106 1.07 -6.71 -25.61
C ALA A 106 1.30 -5.87 -26.88
N VAL A 107 1.34 -4.54 -26.77
CA VAL A 107 1.76 -3.66 -27.88
C VAL A 107 3.21 -3.98 -28.26
N ALA A 108 4.14 -4.05 -27.31
CA ALA A 108 5.54 -4.33 -27.62
C ALA A 108 5.77 -5.65 -28.37
N GLU A 109 4.94 -6.68 -28.13
CA GLU A 109 4.97 -7.93 -28.90
C GLU A 109 4.68 -7.73 -30.40
N ALA A 110 3.87 -6.75 -30.78
CA ALA A 110 3.57 -6.41 -32.17
C ALA A 110 4.67 -5.55 -32.84
N TYR A 111 5.58 -4.97 -32.06
CA TYR A 111 6.62 -4.05 -32.53
C TYR A 111 8.03 -4.54 -32.12
N PRO A 112 8.68 -5.41 -32.92
CA PRO A 112 9.98 -6.00 -32.58
C PRO A 112 11.09 -4.99 -32.25
N ASP A 113 11.12 -3.85 -32.93
CA ASP A 113 12.12 -2.79 -32.69
C ASP A 113 11.92 -2.11 -31.32
N LEU A 114 10.67 -1.94 -30.87
CA LEU A 114 10.36 -1.46 -29.52
C LEU A 114 10.74 -2.51 -28.47
N LYS A 115 10.40 -3.78 -28.73
CA LYS A 115 10.72 -4.90 -27.84
C LYS A 115 12.23 -5.04 -27.62
N ALA A 116 13.03 -4.78 -28.66
CA ALA A 116 14.50 -4.81 -28.59
C ALA A 116 15.12 -3.50 -28.08
N ASN A 117 14.32 -2.44 -27.86
CA ASN A 117 14.83 -1.15 -27.44
C ASN A 117 15.35 -1.22 -25.98
N GLN A 118 16.62 -0.83 -25.78
CA GLN A 118 17.27 -0.91 -24.47
C GLN A 118 16.62 -0.01 -23.41
N ASN A 119 16.16 1.20 -23.79
CA ASN A 119 15.50 2.10 -22.85
C ASN A 119 14.14 1.54 -22.42
N PHE A 120 13.40 0.92 -23.34
CA PHE A 120 12.13 0.27 -23.04
C PHE A 120 12.32 -0.91 -22.07
N LEU A 121 13.29 -1.79 -22.34
CA LEU A 121 13.62 -2.92 -21.48
C LEU A 121 14.06 -2.47 -20.08
N GLU A 122 14.84 -1.38 -19.99
CA GLU A 122 15.27 -0.81 -18.73
C GLU A 122 14.09 -0.22 -17.92
N LEU A 123 13.18 0.50 -18.57
CA LEU A 123 11.97 1.01 -17.93
C LEU A 123 11.07 -0.13 -17.42
N GLN A 124 10.92 -1.21 -18.19
CA GLN A 124 10.20 -2.40 -17.74
C GLN A 124 10.82 -3.02 -16.49
N ARG A 125 12.16 -3.14 -16.44
CA ARG A 125 12.85 -3.64 -15.24
C ARG A 125 12.59 -2.75 -14.03
N GLN A 126 12.70 -1.43 -14.18
CA GLN A 126 12.42 -0.49 -13.08
C GLN A 126 10.96 -0.54 -12.63
N LEU A 127 10.01 -0.74 -13.55
CA LEU A 127 8.60 -0.93 -13.23
C LEU A 127 8.35 -2.26 -12.49
N ALA A 128 9.02 -3.34 -12.89
CA ALA A 128 8.95 -4.63 -12.20
C ALA A 128 9.59 -4.56 -10.79
N ASP A 129 10.73 -3.89 -10.67
CA ASP A 129 11.41 -3.69 -9.39
C ASP A 129 10.56 -2.85 -8.43
N THR A 130 9.88 -1.82 -8.94
CA THR A 130 8.95 -1.02 -8.13
C THR A 130 7.71 -1.82 -7.73
N GLU A 131 7.17 -2.68 -8.58
CA GLU A 131 6.09 -3.61 -8.18
C GLU A 131 6.52 -4.55 -7.05
N ASN A 132 7.72 -5.12 -7.14
CA ASN A 132 8.27 -5.94 -6.06
C ASN A 132 8.39 -5.16 -4.75
N GLN A 133 8.87 -3.90 -4.81
CA GLN A 133 8.95 -3.02 -3.64
C GLN A 133 7.57 -2.67 -3.07
N ILE A 134 6.56 -2.46 -3.93
CA ILE A 134 5.16 -2.28 -3.52
C ILE A 134 4.67 -3.53 -2.78
N SER A 135 4.93 -4.73 -3.29
CA SER A 135 4.54 -5.98 -2.63
C SER A 135 5.13 -6.10 -1.21
N PHE A 136 6.41 -5.76 -1.03
CA PHE A 136 7.02 -5.74 0.30
C PHE A 136 6.42 -4.66 1.21
N ALA A 137 6.17 -3.46 0.68
CA ALA A 137 5.54 -2.38 1.44
C ALA A 137 4.10 -2.72 1.87
N ARG A 138 3.34 -3.43 1.02
CA ARG A 138 2.01 -3.97 1.34
C ARG A 138 2.07 -4.95 2.51
N GLN A 139 2.98 -5.92 2.45
CA GLN A 139 3.17 -6.87 3.54
C GLN A 139 3.51 -6.15 4.85
N TYR A 140 4.46 -5.21 4.81
CA TYR A 140 4.86 -4.43 5.98
C TYR A 140 3.70 -3.61 6.58
N TYR A 141 2.89 -2.97 5.73
CA TYR A 141 1.68 -2.29 6.16
C TYR A 141 0.67 -3.24 6.79
N ASN A 142 0.40 -4.38 6.16
CA ASN A 142 -0.54 -5.37 6.68
C ASN A 142 -0.08 -5.94 8.03
N ASP A 143 1.22 -6.17 8.22
CA ASP A 143 1.77 -6.61 9.51
C ASP A 143 1.62 -5.53 10.61
N ALA A 144 1.82 -4.26 10.25
CA ALA A 144 1.60 -3.14 11.17
C ALA A 144 0.12 -2.99 11.54
N VAL A 145 -0.78 -3.09 10.56
CA VAL A 145 -2.24 -3.08 10.76
C VAL A 145 -2.69 -4.27 11.60
N ALA A 146 -2.18 -5.47 11.36
CA ALA A 146 -2.48 -6.66 12.16
C ALA A 146 -2.10 -6.45 13.62
N THR A 147 -0.92 -5.87 13.87
CA THR A 147 -0.45 -5.54 15.22
C THR A 147 -1.37 -4.52 15.90
N LEU A 148 -1.71 -3.44 15.20
CA LEU A 148 -2.63 -2.42 15.68
C LEU A 148 -4.02 -3.01 15.99
N ASN A 149 -4.61 -3.72 15.03
CA ASN A 149 -5.94 -4.32 15.15
C ASN A 149 -5.99 -5.34 16.29
N LYS A 150 -4.91 -6.12 16.49
CA LYS A 150 -4.81 -7.00 17.65
C LYS A 150 -4.83 -6.22 18.97
N LEU A 151 -4.12 -5.10 19.08
CA LEU A 151 -4.15 -4.28 20.30
C LEU A 151 -5.53 -3.65 20.53
N THR A 152 -6.23 -3.20 19.49
CA THR A 152 -7.58 -2.64 19.65
C THR A 152 -8.61 -3.70 20.06
N GLN A 153 -8.35 -4.99 19.76
CA GLN A 153 -9.25 -6.10 20.08
C GLN A 153 -8.87 -6.94 21.32
N THR A 154 -7.74 -6.66 21.97
CA THR A 154 -7.27 -7.49 23.09
C THR A 154 -7.21 -6.74 24.42
N ILE A 155 -7.51 -7.46 25.50
CA ILE A 155 -7.32 -6.98 26.86
C ILE A 155 -5.81 -6.95 27.18
N PRO A 156 -5.31 -5.92 27.88
CA PRO A 156 -6.07 -4.85 28.51
C PRO A 156 -6.21 -3.56 27.66
N TRP A 157 -5.67 -3.55 26.44
CA TRP A 157 -5.53 -2.36 25.60
C TRP A 157 -6.84 -1.89 24.98
N MET A 158 -7.79 -2.79 24.69
CA MET A 158 -9.10 -2.45 24.11
C MET A 158 -9.81 -1.31 24.87
N PHE A 159 -9.70 -1.27 26.21
CA PHE A 159 -10.33 -0.25 27.05
C PHE A 159 -9.77 1.17 26.87
N LEU A 160 -8.57 1.29 26.31
CA LEU A 160 -7.88 2.57 26.13
C LEU A 160 -8.00 3.12 24.70
N THR A 161 -8.56 2.36 23.76
CA THR A 161 -8.72 2.74 22.35
C THR A 161 -9.46 4.07 22.16
N GLY A 162 -10.58 4.25 22.86
CA GLY A 162 -11.36 5.49 22.82
C GLY A 162 -10.61 6.70 23.38
N ILE A 163 -9.86 6.53 24.48
CA ILE A 163 -9.05 7.60 25.09
C ILE A 163 -7.86 7.96 24.18
N ALA A 164 -7.23 6.95 23.57
CA ALA A 164 -6.12 7.12 22.63
C ALA A 164 -6.56 7.67 21.26
N ASN A 165 -7.88 7.67 20.97
CA ASN A 165 -8.44 7.91 19.64
C ASN A 165 -7.78 7.03 18.56
N VAL A 166 -7.62 5.74 18.87
CA VAL A 166 -7.03 4.74 17.99
C VAL A 166 -8.09 3.71 17.66
N HIS A 167 -8.33 3.53 16.36
CA HIS A 167 -9.34 2.62 15.83
C HIS A 167 -8.69 1.56 14.95
N GLN A 168 -9.45 0.53 14.58
CA GLN A 168 -8.98 -0.44 13.61
C GLN A 168 -8.71 0.22 12.27
N ARG A 169 -7.64 -0.21 11.61
CA ARG A 169 -7.32 0.17 10.23
C ARG A 169 -7.66 -0.99 9.30
N ARG A 170 -8.01 -0.66 8.06
CA ARG A 170 -8.25 -1.66 7.01
C ARG A 170 -6.91 -2.20 6.51
N PHE A 171 -6.89 -3.45 6.09
CA PHE A 171 -5.74 -4.02 5.40
C PHE A 171 -5.64 -3.45 4.00
N TYR A 172 -4.44 -3.55 3.42
CA TYR A 172 -4.23 -3.35 2.00
C TYR A 172 -4.48 -4.71 1.33
N ASP A 173 -5.71 -4.91 0.86
CA ASP A 173 -6.10 -6.10 0.10
C ASP A 173 -6.00 -5.81 -1.40
N ALA A 174 -5.45 -6.76 -2.15
CA ALA A 174 -5.58 -6.73 -3.61
C ALA A 174 -7.05 -7.04 -3.95
N PRO A 175 -7.69 -6.29 -4.87
CA PRO A 175 -9.11 -6.45 -5.17
C PRO A 175 -9.44 -7.92 -5.51
N ASP A 176 -10.44 -8.50 -4.82
CA ASP A 176 -11.17 -9.80 -4.85
C ASP A 176 -10.87 -10.92 -5.89
N GLY A 177 -9.77 -10.88 -6.63
CA GLY A 177 -9.44 -11.79 -7.72
C GLY A 177 -8.40 -12.86 -7.39
N GLN A 178 -7.81 -12.83 -6.19
CA GLN A 178 -6.73 -13.76 -5.79
C GLN A 178 -7.17 -14.85 -4.79
N GLU A 179 -8.43 -14.85 -4.33
CA GLU A 179 -8.92 -15.83 -3.34
C GLU A 179 -9.30 -17.20 -3.93
N GLN A 180 -9.42 -17.32 -5.26
CA GLN A 180 -9.63 -18.63 -5.89
C GLN A 180 -8.30 -19.20 -6.37
N ALA A 181 -7.62 -19.92 -5.48
CA ALA A 181 -6.57 -20.85 -5.89
C ALA A 181 -7.13 -21.77 -7.00
N PRO A 182 -6.44 -21.93 -8.15
CA PRO A 182 -6.93 -22.81 -9.20
C PRO A 182 -7.06 -24.22 -8.64
N THR A 183 -8.28 -24.76 -8.63
CA THR A 183 -8.52 -26.15 -8.27
C THR A 183 -7.98 -27.00 -9.42
N VAL A 184 -6.76 -27.51 -9.26
CA VAL A 184 -6.16 -28.43 -10.21
C VAL A 184 -6.97 -29.73 -10.15
N SER A 185 -7.79 -29.97 -11.16
CA SER A 185 -8.36 -31.29 -11.42
C SER A 185 -7.41 -32.04 -12.35
N PHE A 186 -7.02 -33.25 -11.95
CA PHE A 186 -6.36 -34.23 -12.80
C PHE A 186 -7.40 -34.94 -13.68
#